data_AF-A0AAE1Y7H1-F1
#
_entry.id   AF-A0AAE1Y7H1-F1
#
_cell.length_a   1.000
_cell.length_b   1.000
_cell.length_c   1.000
_cell.angle_alpha   90.00
_cell.angle_beta   90.00
_cell.angle_gamma   90.00
#
_symmetry.space_group_name_H-M   'P 1'
#
loop_
_entity.id
_entity.type
_entity.pdbx_description
1 polymer ?
#
loop_
_entity_poly.entity_id
_entity_poly.type
_entity_poly.pdbx_seq_one_letter_code
_entity_poly.pdbx_strand_id
1 'polypeptide(L)'
;MISFFSKPKSLLAIYSLLALLLASGKWVSGQNCGCASNLCCSRYGYCGTGDAYCGDGCQAGPCYVPQGNNGVKVADIVTDSFFNGIANQAPSGCPGRGFYTRSAFLQALGPYPKFGTTGSVADSKREIAAFFAHVTHETGRKF
;
A
#
# COMPACT_ATOMS: atom_id res chain seq x y z
N MET A 1 -51.79 -41.88 32.92
CA MET A 1 -51.83 -41.93 31.45
C MET A 1 -50.63 -41.14 30.92
N ILE A 2 -49.57 -41.80 30.48
CA ILE A 2 -48.40 -41.16 29.85
C ILE A 2 -48.46 -41.55 28.37
N SER A 3 -48.87 -40.62 27.53
CA SER A 3 -48.97 -40.84 26.08
C SER A 3 -47.58 -40.73 25.45
N PHE A 4 -47.00 -41.87 25.06
CA PHE A 4 -45.79 -41.92 24.24
C PHE A 4 -46.14 -41.49 22.80
N PHE A 5 -45.82 -40.24 22.44
CA PHE A 5 -45.85 -39.79 21.06
C PHE A 5 -44.70 -40.45 20.27
N SER A 6 -45.03 -41.45 19.45
CA SER A 6 -44.11 -42.04 18.47
C SER A 6 -43.79 -41.00 17.39
N LYS A 7 -42.61 -40.36 17.46
CA LYS A 7 -42.15 -39.43 16.43
C LYS A 7 -41.79 -40.21 15.16
N PRO A 8 -42.34 -39.85 13.98
CA PRO A 8 -42.08 -40.59 12.74
C PRO A 8 -40.59 -40.53 12.40
N LYS A 9 -40.00 -41.71 12.14
CA LYS A 9 -38.57 -41.93 11.83
C LYS A 9 -38.02 -41.01 10.73
N SER A 10 -38.89 -40.50 9.86
CA SER A 10 -38.60 -39.52 8.81
C SER A 10 -38.12 -38.17 9.37
N LEU A 11 -38.69 -37.68 10.47
CA LEU A 11 -38.30 -36.39 11.07
C LEU A 11 -36.87 -36.44 11.63
N LEU A 12 -36.46 -37.56 12.23
CA LEU A 12 -35.10 -37.74 12.73
C LEU A 12 -34.06 -37.73 11.59
N ALA A 13 -34.40 -38.32 10.45
CA ALA A 13 -33.55 -38.30 9.25
C ALA A 13 -33.40 -36.88 8.68
N ILE A 14 -34.48 -36.10 8.64
CA ILE A 14 -34.46 -34.71 8.16
C ILE A 14 -33.59 -33.82 9.07
N TYR A 15 -33.72 -33.96 10.41
CA TYR A 15 -32.89 -33.20 11.35
C TYR A 15 -31.40 -33.54 11.24
N SER A 16 -31.07 -34.81 10.99
CA SER A 16 -29.67 -35.23 10.83
C SER A 16 -29.07 -34.78 9.50
N LEU A 17 -29.85 -34.78 8.41
CA LEU A 17 -29.44 -34.18 7.12
C LEU A 17 -29.24 -32.67 7.22
N LEU A 18 -30.14 -31.95 7.91
CA LEU A 18 -30.03 -30.51 8.10
C LEU A 18 -28.82 -30.15 8.97
N ALA A 19 -28.53 -30.94 10.01
CA ALA A 19 -27.34 -30.78 10.82
C ALA A 19 -26.04 -31.01 10.03
N LEU A 20 -26.03 -31.99 9.11
CA LEU A 20 -24.87 -32.23 8.22
C LEU A 20 -24.61 -31.06 7.27
N LEU A 21 -25.67 -30.49 6.68
CA LEU A 21 -25.59 -29.33 5.79
C LEU A 21 -25.05 -28.10 6.54
N LEU A 22 -25.53 -27.83 7.75
CA LEU A 22 -25.08 -26.70 8.57
C LEU A 22 -23.64 -26.86 9.08
N ALA A 23 -23.16 -28.10 9.30
CA ALA A 23 -21.80 -28.38 9.75
C ALA A 23 -20.75 -28.31 8.62
N SER A 24 -21.16 -28.45 7.35
CA SER A 24 -20.27 -28.37 6.18
C SER A 24 -20.02 -26.95 5.66
N GLY A 25 -20.74 -25.95 6.18
CA GLY A 25 -20.55 -24.55 5.79
C GLY A 25 -19.24 -23.99 6.32
N LYS A 26 -18.17 -24.05 5.52
CA LYS A 26 -16.98 -23.22 5.77
C LYS A 26 -17.39 -21.76 5.64
N TRP A 27 -17.49 -21.05 6.77
CA TRP A 27 -17.63 -19.60 6.79
C TRP A 27 -16.38 -19.00 6.11
N VAL A 28 -16.50 -18.58 4.86
CA VAL A 28 -15.50 -17.73 4.22
C VAL A 28 -15.59 -16.36 4.89
N SER A 29 -14.76 -16.16 5.92
CA SER A 29 -14.51 -14.84 6.47
C SER A 29 -13.57 -14.08 5.52
N GLY A 30 -14.13 -13.56 4.42
CA GLY A 30 -13.41 -12.68 3.48
C GLY A 30 -13.54 -11.19 3.81
N GLN A 31 -13.71 -10.83 5.08
CA GLN A 31 -14.02 -9.45 5.49
C GLN A 31 -13.05 -8.88 6.54
N ASN A 32 -12.06 -9.65 6.99
CA ASN A 32 -11.05 -9.17 7.94
C ASN A 32 -9.68 -9.70 7.50
N CYS A 33 -8.69 -8.82 7.38
CA CYS A 33 -7.35 -9.16 6.88
C CYS A 33 -6.58 -10.04 7.89
N GLY A 34 -6.84 -11.35 7.85
CA GLY A 34 -6.15 -12.41 8.60
C GLY A 34 -5.47 -13.40 7.66
N CYS A 35 -4.84 -12.90 6.61
CA CYS A 35 -4.25 -13.72 5.55
C CYS A 35 -2.98 -14.45 6.02
N ALA A 36 -2.70 -15.62 5.42
CA ALA A 36 -1.40 -16.27 5.56
C ALA A 36 -0.27 -15.32 5.13
N SER A 37 0.93 -15.47 5.69
CA SER A 37 2.03 -14.51 5.56
C SER A 37 2.44 -14.18 4.11
N ASN A 38 2.18 -15.09 3.17
CA ASN A 38 2.49 -14.93 1.75
C ASN A 38 1.29 -14.51 0.88
N LEU A 39 0.16 -14.14 1.48
CA LEU A 39 -1.05 -13.71 0.78
C LEU A 39 -1.34 -12.24 1.06
N CYS A 40 -1.80 -11.54 0.03
CA CYS A 40 -2.25 -10.17 0.12
C CYS A 40 -3.71 -10.11 0.54
N CYS A 41 -4.06 -9.08 1.31
CA CYS A 41 -5.44 -8.73 1.59
C CYS A 41 -5.90 -7.67 0.60
N SER A 42 -6.84 -8.00 -0.26
CA SER A 42 -7.39 -7.07 -1.26
C SER A 42 -8.09 -5.90 -0.61
N ARG A 43 -8.38 -4.87 -1.41
CA ARG A 43 -9.22 -3.73 -0.99
C ARG A 43 -10.61 -4.12 -0.49
N TYR A 44 -11.06 -5.33 -0.79
CA TYR A 44 -12.35 -5.89 -0.41
C TYR A 44 -12.26 -6.89 0.76
N GLY A 45 -11.08 -7.06 1.38
CA GLY A 45 -10.89 -7.93 2.54
C GLY A 45 -10.62 -9.41 2.21
N TYR A 46 -10.39 -9.75 0.94
CA TYR A 46 -10.13 -11.13 0.51
C TYR A 46 -8.64 -11.44 0.44
N CYS A 47 -8.25 -12.66 0.84
CA CYS A 47 -6.88 -13.13 0.76
C CYS A 47 -6.58 -13.78 -0.59
N GLY A 48 -5.44 -13.45 -1.19
CA GLY A 48 -4.99 -14.08 -2.43
C GLY A 48 -3.68 -13.52 -2.94
N THR A 49 -3.35 -13.89 -4.17
CA THR A 49 -2.14 -13.45 -4.89
C THR A 49 -2.53 -12.82 -6.22
N GLY A 50 -1.64 -12.03 -6.82
CA GLY A 50 -1.91 -11.35 -8.09
C GLY A 50 -2.58 -10.00 -7.89
N ASP A 51 -2.74 -9.26 -8.99
CA ASP A 51 -3.10 -7.83 -8.96
C ASP A 51 -4.45 -7.54 -8.29
N ALA A 52 -5.44 -8.43 -8.43
CA ALA A 52 -6.75 -8.27 -7.77
C ALA A 52 -6.68 -8.28 -6.22
N TYR A 53 -5.61 -8.84 -5.65
CA TYR A 53 -5.41 -8.97 -4.20
C TYR A 53 -4.27 -8.10 -3.68
N CYS A 54 -3.16 -8.10 -4.41
CA CYS A 54 -1.94 -7.40 -4.05
C CYS A 54 -1.85 -6.01 -4.66
N GLY A 55 -2.63 -5.69 -5.69
CA GLY A 55 -2.57 -4.42 -6.40
C GLY A 55 -3.25 -3.27 -5.65
N ASP A 56 -3.91 -2.40 -6.41
CA ASP A 56 -4.44 -1.13 -5.87
C ASP A 56 -5.45 -1.33 -4.72
N GLY A 57 -5.18 -0.64 -3.61
CA GLY A 57 -5.99 -0.73 -2.40
C GLY A 57 -5.75 -1.99 -1.55
N CYS A 58 -4.70 -2.76 -1.81
CA CYS A 58 -4.27 -3.84 -0.93
C CYS A 58 -4.06 -3.32 0.51
N GLN A 59 -4.68 -4.00 1.48
CA GLN A 59 -4.77 -3.56 2.88
C GLN A 59 -3.68 -4.16 3.76
N ALA A 60 -3.17 -5.35 3.43
CA ALA A 60 -2.17 -6.08 4.22
C ALA A 60 -1.45 -7.15 3.40
N GLY A 61 -0.32 -7.66 3.90
CA GLY A 61 0.50 -8.68 3.23
C GLY A 61 1.51 -8.09 2.24
N PRO A 62 2.05 -8.88 1.30
CA PRO A 62 3.04 -8.42 0.32
C PRO A 62 2.38 -7.63 -0.81
N CYS A 63 1.69 -6.54 -0.47
CA CYS A 63 1.04 -5.66 -1.43
C CYS A 63 2.05 -5.15 -2.46
N TYR A 64 1.64 -5.16 -3.73
CA TYR A 64 2.34 -4.46 -4.78
C TYR A 64 2.30 -2.99 -4.43
N VAL A 65 3.45 -2.45 -4.08
CA VAL A 65 3.63 -1.01 -4.18
C VAL A 65 3.41 -0.67 -5.65
N PRO A 66 2.43 0.18 -6.01
CA PRO A 66 2.26 0.58 -7.39
C PRO A 66 3.51 1.33 -7.79
N GLN A 67 4.44 0.61 -8.41
CA GLN A 67 5.66 1.17 -8.97
C GLN A 67 5.27 2.00 -10.18
N GLY A 68 6.02 3.05 -10.42
CA GLY A 68 5.88 3.84 -11.63
C GLY A 68 5.89 2.99 -12.89
N ASN A 69 5.19 3.46 -13.91
CA ASN A 69 4.98 2.73 -15.15
C ASN A 69 6.15 2.86 -16.15
N ASN A 70 7.24 3.53 -15.76
CA ASN A 70 8.31 3.92 -16.69
C ASN A 70 9.73 3.48 -16.29
N GLY A 71 9.88 2.71 -15.21
CA GLY A 71 11.18 2.17 -14.77
C GLY A 71 12.20 3.20 -14.26
N VAL A 72 11.79 4.47 -14.11
CA VAL A 72 12.64 5.52 -13.55
C VAL A 72 12.92 5.25 -12.07
N LYS A 73 14.18 5.40 -11.68
CA LYS A 73 14.58 5.49 -10.27
C LYS A 73 14.85 6.94 -9.93
N VAL A 74 14.12 7.49 -8.96
CA VAL A 74 14.30 8.89 -8.52
C VAL A 74 15.74 9.16 -8.07
N ALA A 75 16.41 8.16 -7.49
CA ALA A 75 17.81 8.24 -7.09
C ALA A 75 18.78 8.51 -8.26
N ASP A 76 18.45 8.07 -9.48
CA ASP A 76 19.28 8.28 -10.67
C ASP A 76 19.11 9.69 -11.25
N ILE A 77 17.95 10.32 -11.03
CA ILE A 77 17.67 11.71 -11.44
C ILE A 77 18.17 12.70 -10.38
N VAL A 78 17.82 12.47 -9.11
CA VAL A 78 18.25 13.29 -7.98
C VAL A 78 19.58 12.76 -7.51
N THR A 79 20.66 13.17 -8.17
CA THR A 79 22.03 12.83 -7.77
C THR A 79 22.47 13.66 -6.56
N ASP A 80 23.57 13.28 -5.91
CA ASP A 80 24.20 14.10 -4.88
C ASP A 80 24.59 15.49 -5.41
N SER A 81 25.11 15.58 -6.63
CA SER A 81 25.47 16.86 -7.24
C SER A 81 24.25 17.76 -7.47
N PHE A 82 23.13 17.21 -7.96
CA PHE A 82 21.89 17.94 -8.16
C PHE A 82 21.34 18.45 -6.82
N PHE A 83 21.21 17.55 -5.84
CA PHE A 83 20.65 17.90 -4.53
C PHE A 83 21.51 18.94 -3.80
N ASN A 84 22.83 18.72 -3.77
CA ASN A 84 23.76 19.65 -3.12
C ASN A 84 23.86 20.98 -3.87
N GLY A 85 23.65 21.01 -5.18
CA GLY A 85 23.58 22.24 -5.97
C GLY A 85 22.42 23.17 -5.57
N ILE A 86 21.35 22.61 -5.00
CA ILE A 86 20.22 23.37 -4.44
C ILE A 86 20.52 23.70 -2.98
N ALA A 87 20.84 22.69 -2.15
CA ALA A 87 21.01 22.86 -0.72
C ALA A 87 22.16 23.82 -0.34
N ASN A 88 23.24 23.86 -1.12
CA ASN A 88 24.39 24.71 -0.84
C ASN A 88 24.14 26.20 -1.12
N GLN A 89 23.04 26.57 -1.77
CA GLN A 89 22.65 27.97 -1.96
C GLN A 89 22.25 28.64 -0.64
N ALA A 90 21.93 27.87 0.40
CA ALA A 90 21.64 28.40 1.73
C ALA A 90 22.88 29.10 2.32
N PRO A 91 22.77 30.33 2.86
CA PRO A 91 23.90 31.01 3.50
C PRO A 91 24.42 30.25 4.72
N SER A 92 25.66 30.50 5.12
CA SER A 92 26.32 29.80 6.24
C SER A 92 25.56 29.90 7.56
N GLY A 93 24.86 31.01 7.81
CA GLY A 93 24.04 31.23 9.00
C GLY A 93 22.61 30.68 8.93
N CYS A 94 22.23 29.99 7.85
CA CYS A 94 20.88 29.44 7.73
C CYS A 94 20.68 28.29 8.74
N PRO A 95 19.64 28.34 9.60
CA PRO A 95 19.36 27.26 10.56
C PRO A 95 19.09 25.91 9.89
N GLY A 96 18.59 25.91 8.66
CA GLY A 96 18.33 24.70 7.87
C GLY A 96 19.55 24.14 7.15
N ARG A 97 20.73 24.78 7.24
CA ARG A 97 21.94 24.31 6.54
C ARG A 97 22.40 22.98 7.14
N GLY A 98 22.53 21.96 6.29
CA GLY A 98 22.89 20.60 6.71
C GLY A 98 21.72 19.76 7.26
N PHE A 99 20.54 20.35 7.46
CA PHE A 99 19.34 19.62 7.88
C PHE A 99 18.75 18.78 6.75
N TYR A 100 18.60 19.37 5.56
CA TYR A 100 18.13 18.67 4.37
C TYR A 100 19.25 17.86 3.74
N THR A 101 19.11 16.53 3.71
CA THR A 101 20.08 15.60 3.10
C THR A 101 19.44 14.75 2.03
N ARG A 102 20.22 14.36 1.01
CA ARG A 102 19.73 13.50 -0.07
C ARG A 102 19.28 12.13 0.45
N SER A 103 19.99 11.57 1.43
CA SER A 103 19.63 10.29 2.04
C SER A 103 18.27 10.34 2.72
N ALA A 104 17.99 11.40 3.49
CA ALA A 104 16.68 11.61 4.10
C ALA A 104 15.58 11.79 3.04
N PHE A 105 15.85 12.53 1.97
CA PHE A 105 14.93 12.66 0.84
C PHE A 105 14.59 11.29 0.21
N LEU A 106 15.60 10.46 -0.09
CA LEU A 106 15.36 9.15 -0.69
C LEU A 106 14.64 8.18 0.25
N GLN A 107 14.91 8.24 1.55
CA GLN A 107 14.18 7.44 2.54
C GLN A 107 12.70 7.85 2.62
N ALA A 108 12.42 9.16 2.53
CA ALA A 108 11.06 9.68 2.53
C ALA A 108 10.21 9.23 1.33
N LEU A 109 10.82 8.72 0.25
CA LEU A 109 10.10 8.19 -0.91
C LEU A 109 9.43 6.83 -0.66
N GLY A 110 9.81 6.09 0.39
CA GLY A 110 9.27 4.76 0.70
C GLY A 110 7.73 4.68 0.63
N PRO A 111 6.99 5.55 1.35
CA PRO A 111 5.52 5.58 1.28
C PRO A 111 4.94 6.21 -0.01
N TYR A 112 5.76 6.76 -0.91
CA TYR A 112 5.32 7.45 -2.13
C TYR A 112 5.90 6.80 -3.40
N PRO A 113 5.58 5.52 -3.69
CA PRO A 113 6.21 4.77 -4.80
C PRO A 113 5.93 5.32 -6.21
N LYS A 114 4.90 6.17 -6.35
CA LYS A 114 4.52 6.83 -7.62
C LYS A 114 5.23 8.17 -7.86
N PHE A 115 5.86 8.75 -6.84
CA PHE A 115 6.51 10.05 -6.93
C PHE A 115 7.67 10.00 -7.91
N GLY A 116 7.65 10.83 -8.95
CA GLY A 116 8.72 10.92 -9.93
C GLY A 116 8.88 9.66 -10.78
N THR A 117 7.87 8.79 -10.83
CA THR A 117 7.92 7.51 -11.57
C THR A 117 6.67 7.28 -12.44
N THR A 118 5.72 8.21 -12.44
CA THR A 118 4.48 8.13 -13.22
C THR A 118 4.60 8.87 -14.56
N GLY A 119 4.09 8.28 -15.63
CA GLY A 119 4.06 8.90 -16.96
C GLY A 119 5.34 8.66 -17.75
N SER A 120 5.72 9.57 -18.64
CA SER A 120 6.98 9.47 -19.37
C SER A 120 8.19 9.81 -18.49
N VAL A 121 9.41 9.48 -18.93
CA VAL A 121 10.64 9.93 -18.26
C VAL A 121 10.71 11.47 -18.16
N ALA A 122 10.14 12.17 -19.15
CA ALA A 122 10.05 13.63 -19.13
C ALA A 122 9.09 14.13 -18.04
N ASP A 123 8.00 13.41 -17.78
CA ASP A 123 7.06 13.74 -16.71
C ASP A 123 7.70 13.53 -15.34
N SER A 124 8.44 12.43 -15.15
CA SER A 124 9.24 12.20 -13.94
C SER A 124 10.22 13.34 -13.66
N LYS A 125 10.98 13.78 -14.68
CA LYS A 125 11.89 14.93 -14.54
C LYS A 125 11.15 16.22 -14.19
N ARG A 126 9.98 16.44 -14.81
CA ARG A 126 9.14 17.63 -14.59
C ARG A 126 8.55 17.65 -13.19
N GLU A 127 8.04 16.52 -12.70
CA GLU A 127 7.50 16.36 -11.35
C GLU A 127 8.59 16.62 -10.30
N ILE A 128 9.75 15.98 -10.44
CA ILE A 128 10.90 16.16 -9.55
C ILE A 128 11.35 17.63 -9.55
N ALA A 129 11.46 18.26 -10.73
CA ALA A 129 11.84 19.67 -10.83
C ALA A 129 10.80 20.59 -10.17
N ALA A 130 9.51 20.36 -10.40
CA ALA A 130 8.44 21.14 -9.80
C ALA A 130 8.43 21.02 -8.27
N PHE A 131 8.64 19.80 -7.75
CA PHE A 131 8.75 19.56 -6.31
C PHE A 131 9.89 20.37 -5.70
N PHE A 132 11.11 20.25 -6.24
CA PHE A 132 12.26 20.99 -5.73
C PHE A 132 12.12 22.50 -5.89
N ALA A 133 11.47 22.97 -6.97
CA ALA A 133 11.19 24.40 -7.14
C ALA A 133 10.28 24.95 -6.02
N HIS A 134 9.20 24.24 -5.69
CA HIS A 134 8.31 24.65 -4.59
C HIS A 134 9.01 24.55 -3.23
N VAL A 135 9.69 23.43 -2.94
CA VAL A 135 10.44 23.29 -1.67
C VAL A 135 11.48 24.41 -1.54
N THR A 136 12.20 24.73 -2.60
CA THR A 136 13.19 25.82 -2.59
C THR A 136 12.53 27.18 -2.39
N HIS A 137 11.34 27.42 -2.94
CA HIS A 137 10.60 28.66 -2.69
C HIS A 137 10.13 28.78 -1.24
N GLU A 138 9.57 27.72 -0.68
CA GLU A 138 9.02 27.73 0.69
C GLU A 138 10.10 27.74 1.78
N THR A 139 11.28 27.16 1.50
CA THR A 139 12.40 27.04 2.47
C THR A 139 13.53 28.04 2.20
N GLY A 140 13.57 28.62 1.00
CA GLY A 140 14.56 29.59 0.57
C GLY A 140 13.92 30.97 0.39
N ARG A 141 14.34 31.90 1.25
CA ARG A 141 13.99 33.34 1.31
C ARG A 141 12.78 33.69 2.19
N LYS A 142 13.08 34.08 3.42
CA LYS A 142 12.57 35.36 3.91
C LYS A 142 13.60 36.42 3.54
N PHE A 143 13.11 37.50 2.93
CA PHE A 143 13.86 38.67 2.49
C PHE A 143 14.83 39.20 3.55
#